data_AF-K9E847-F1
#
_entry.id   AF-K9E847-F1
#
_cell.length_a   1.000
_cell.length_b   1.000
_cell.length_c   1.000
_cell.angle_alpha   90.00
_cell.angle_beta   90.00
_cell.angle_gamma   90.00
#
_symmetry.space_group_name_H-M   'P 1'
#
loop_
_entity.id
_entity.type
_entity.pdbx_description
1 polymer ?
#
loop_
_entity_poly.entity_id
_entity_poly.type
_entity_poly.pdbx_seq_one_letter_code
_entity_poly.pdbx_strand_id
1 'polypeptide(L)'
;QAYALLQQGYQYWYEGGEIDELNRHNELHRMKDPVEEDLFVYFRKPEPEDLHVKWMPAAAILSKISTYGKIQVNRQTTQTLVLSLEKYGFRTRRNEQGSTEYEVVDLMEDEINNGFKEKKEEKGKERGKEEEGQLPF
;
A
#
# COMPACT_ATOMS: atom_id res chain seq x y z
N GLN A 1 -17.63 -49.36 29.58
CA GLN A 1 -18.64 -48.67 28.75
C GLN A 1 -18.39 -47.18 28.75
N ALA A 2 -18.40 -46.56 27.56
CA ALA A 2 -18.27 -45.13 27.29
C ALA A 2 -19.64 -44.42 27.23
N TYR A 3 -20.49 -44.49 28.27
CA TYR A 3 -21.90 -44.10 28.09
C TYR A 3 -22.66 -43.53 29.30
N ALA A 4 -22.00 -42.79 30.22
CA ALA A 4 -22.74 -42.22 31.36
C ALA A 4 -22.42 -40.78 31.76
N LEU A 5 -21.47 -40.09 31.12
CA LEU A 5 -21.22 -38.66 31.38
C LEU A 5 -21.18 -37.83 30.08
N LEU A 6 -22.04 -38.21 29.14
CA LEU A 6 -22.43 -37.42 27.97
C LEU A 6 -23.66 -36.52 28.26
N GLN A 7 -24.02 -36.33 29.54
CA GLN A 7 -25.32 -35.80 29.98
C GLN A 7 -25.23 -34.65 31.02
N GLN A 8 -24.07 -34.03 31.19
CA GLN A 8 -23.98 -32.70 31.82
C GLN A 8 -23.10 -31.83 30.94
N GLY A 9 -23.77 -31.10 30.03
CA GLY A 9 -23.19 -30.24 29.00
C GLY A 9 -22.38 -29.08 29.59
N TYR A 10 -21.19 -29.37 30.05
CA TYR A 10 -20.19 -28.37 30.43
C TYR A 10 -19.08 -28.38 29.39
N GLN A 11 -19.28 -27.57 28.36
CA GLN A 11 -18.23 -27.20 27.42
C GLN A 11 -18.27 -25.68 27.27
N TYR A 12 -17.80 -24.96 28.29
CA TYR A 12 -17.54 -23.52 28.16
C TYR A 12 -16.04 -23.31 28.05
N TRP A 13 -15.51 -23.53 26.85
CA TRP A 13 -14.34 -22.80 26.39
C TRP A 13 -14.88 -21.74 25.44
N TYR A 14 -15.20 -20.58 26.03
CA TYR A 14 -15.56 -19.30 25.42
C TYR A 14 -16.73 -19.31 24.43
N GLU A 15 -17.81 -18.64 24.79
CA GLU A 15 -18.88 -18.32 23.84
C GLU A 15 -18.31 -17.41 22.74
N GLY A 16 -18.72 -17.62 21.49
CA GLY A 16 -18.13 -16.98 20.31
C GLY A 16 -18.08 -15.44 20.33
N GLY A 17 -18.81 -14.77 21.22
CA GLY A 17 -18.73 -13.32 21.43
C GLY A 17 -17.45 -12.84 22.13
N GLU A 18 -16.88 -13.64 23.05
CA GLU A 18 -15.65 -13.26 23.77
C GLU A 18 -14.41 -13.34 22.87
N ILE A 19 -14.43 -14.15 21.81
CA ILE A 19 -13.33 -14.28 20.84
C ILE A 19 -13.22 -13.02 19.96
N ASP A 20 -14.34 -12.46 19.52
CA ASP A 20 -14.37 -11.23 18.73
C ASP A 20 -13.88 -10.03 19.54
N GLU A 21 -14.26 -9.96 20.82
CA GLU A 21 -13.83 -8.89 21.71
C GLU A 21 -12.33 -8.99 22.05
N LEU A 22 -11.83 -10.22 22.25
CA LEU A 22 -10.40 -10.49 22.41
C LEU A 22 -9.61 -10.17 21.12
N ASN A 23 -10.14 -10.48 19.93
CA ASN A 23 -9.52 -10.16 18.65
C ASN A 23 -9.46 -8.64 18.41
N ARG A 24 -10.53 -7.90 18.72
CA ARG A 24 -10.51 -6.42 18.64
C ARG A 24 -9.48 -5.81 19.58
N HIS A 25 -9.37 -6.32 20.80
CA HIS A 25 -8.39 -5.84 21.77
C HIS A 25 -6.95 -6.23 21.38
N ASN A 26 -6.76 -7.42 20.79
CA ASN A 26 -5.47 -7.85 20.25
C ASN A 26 -5.06 -7.04 19.01
N GLU A 27 -5.98 -6.69 18.12
CA GLU A 27 -5.70 -5.81 16.98
C GLU A 27 -5.22 -4.43 17.42
N LEU A 28 -5.79 -3.87 18.49
CA LEU A 28 -5.38 -2.58 19.07
C LEU A 28 -3.94 -2.58 19.62
N HIS A 29 -3.44 -3.73 20.09
CA HIS A 29 -2.09 -3.88 20.65
C HIS A 29 -1.10 -4.59 19.72
N ARG A 30 -1.54 -5.00 18.53
CA ARG A 30 -0.68 -5.65 17.54
C ARG A 30 0.29 -4.61 16.97
N MET A 31 1.59 -4.85 17.13
CA MET A 31 2.57 -4.10 16.36
C MET A 31 2.24 -4.25 14.88
N LYS A 32 2.11 -3.13 14.16
CA LYS A 32 1.87 -3.14 12.72
C LYS A 32 2.95 -3.97 12.04
N ASP A 33 2.56 -4.73 11.02
CA ASP A 33 3.52 -5.54 10.29
C ASP A 33 4.53 -4.61 9.61
N PRO A 34 5.85 -4.88 9.66
CA PRO A 34 6.85 -4.03 9.01
C PRO A 34 6.55 -3.80 7.52
N VAL A 35 5.93 -4.79 6.85
CA VAL A 35 5.49 -4.67 5.44
C VAL A 35 4.39 -3.63 5.27
N GLU A 36 3.48 -3.53 6.23
CA GLU A 36 2.36 -2.58 6.23
C GLU A 36 2.86 -1.14 6.47
N GLU A 37 3.83 -0.96 7.37
CA GLU A 37 4.45 0.35 7.61
C GLU A 37 5.22 0.82 6.39
N ASP A 38 6.08 -0.03 5.82
CA ASP A 38 6.87 0.32 4.64
C ASP A 38 5.99 0.56 3.39
N LEU A 39 4.83 -0.08 3.26
CA LEU A 39 3.90 0.18 2.16
C LEU A 39 3.57 1.67 2.05
N PHE A 40 3.25 2.32 3.17
CA PHE A 40 2.84 3.73 3.18
C PHE A 40 4.00 4.72 3.03
N VAL A 41 5.24 4.26 3.20
CA VAL A 41 6.43 5.08 2.94
C VAL A 41 6.64 5.26 1.44
N TYR A 42 6.37 4.21 0.65
CA TYR A 42 6.68 4.22 -0.79
C TYR A 42 5.45 4.34 -1.69
N PHE A 43 4.28 3.93 -1.19
CA PHE A 43 3.06 3.88 -1.99
C PHE A 43 1.88 4.47 -1.24
N ARG A 44 0.98 5.10 -2.00
CA ARG A 44 -0.34 5.48 -1.50
C ARG A 44 -1.44 5.13 -2.48
N LYS A 45 -2.66 5.22 -1.98
CA LYS A 45 -3.86 5.14 -2.82
C LYS A 45 -3.91 6.36 -3.75
N PRO A 46 -4.25 6.17 -5.03
CA PRO A 46 -4.44 7.28 -5.96
C PRO A 46 -5.60 8.18 -5.54
N GLU A 47 -5.37 9.48 -5.67
CA GLU A 47 -6.33 10.56 -5.59
C GLU A 47 -6.70 11.05 -7.01
N PRO A 48 -7.84 11.72 -7.19
CA PRO A 48 -8.30 12.15 -8.53
C PRO A 48 -7.34 13.08 -9.27
N GLU A 49 -6.48 13.79 -8.53
CA GLU A 49 -5.52 14.76 -9.06
C GLU A 49 -4.17 14.12 -9.42
N ASP A 50 -3.99 12.83 -9.11
CA ASP A 50 -2.74 12.13 -9.35
C ASP A 50 -2.52 11.83 -10.82
N LEU A 51 -1.35 12.27 -11.31
CA LEU A 51 -0.97 12.14 -12.71
C LEU A 51 -0.18 10.87 -13.00
N HIS A 52 0.42 10.23 -11.99
CA HIS A 52 1.32 9.08 -12.16
C HIS A 52 0.78 7.80 -11.49
N VAL A 53 -0.51 7.51 -11.71
CA VAL A 53 -1.16 6.29 -11.23
C VAL A 53 -0.66 5.07 -11.99
N LYS A 54 -0.25 4.03 -11.26
CA LYS A 54 0.25 2.78 -11.81
C LYS A 54 -0.60 1.60 -11.35
N TRP A 55 -0.68 0.58 -12.20
CA TRP A 55 -1.26 -0.71 -11.85
C TRP A 55 -0.15 -1.73 -11.70
N MET A 56 0.02 -2.27 -10.49
CA MET A 56 1.17 -3.12 -10.17
C MET A 56 0.73 -4.40 -9.44
N PRO A 57 1.30 -5.57 -9.77
CA PRO A 57 1.09 -6.78 -8.97
C PRO A 57 1.76 -6.63 -7.60
N ALA A 58 1.22 -7.30 -6.58
CA ALA A 58 1.75 -7.24 -5.21
C ALA A 58 3.25 -7.60 -5.13
N ALA A 59 3.72 -8.55 -5.94
CA ALA A 59 5.14 -8.90 -6.00
C ALA A 59 6.03 -7.75 -6.49
N ALA A 60 5.56 -6.92 -7.43
CA ALA A 60 6.31 -5.77 -7.92
C ALA A 60 6.35 -4.64 -6.88
N ILE A 61 5.22 -4.39 -6.21
CA ILE A 61 5.13 -3.44 -5.09
C ILE A 61 6.10 -3.88 -3.97
N LEU A 62 6.05 -5.15 -3.58
CA LEU A 62 6.93 -5.70 -2.55
C LEU A 62 8.39 -5.65 -2.95
N SER A 63 8.72 -5.93 -4.22
CA SER A 63 10.09 -5.84 -4.71
C SER A 63 10.63 -4.41 -4.59
N LYS A 64 9.80 -3.40 -4.88
CA LYS A 64 10.21 -2.00 -4.70
C LYS A 64 10.37 -1.64 -3.23
N ILE A 65 9.43 -2.05 -2.37
CA ILE A 65 9.57 -1.90 -0.91
C ILE A 65 10.86 -2.55 -0.42
N SER A 66 11.16 -3.78 -0.84
CA SER A 66 12.36 -4.51 -0.42
C SER A 66 13.68 -3.91 -0.91
N THR A 67 13.64 -3.07 -1.94
CA THR A 67 14.85 -2.39 -2.46
C THR A 67 15.31 -1.30 -1.50
N TYR A 68 14.37 -0.67 -0.79
CA TYR A 68 14.64 0.48 0.08
C TYR A 68 14.42 0.17 1.57
N GLY A 69 13.49 -0.75 1.88
CA GLY A 69 13.25 -1.30 3.20
C GLY A 69 14.17 -2.48 3.51
N LYS A 70 14.24 -2.88 4.79
CA LYS A 70 15.04 -4.04 5.25
C LYS A 70 14.25 -5.36 5.18
N ILE A 71 13.25 -5.42 4.30
CA ILE A 71 12.30 -6.54 4.19
C ILE A 71 12.75 -7.49 3.09
N GLN A 72 12.79 -8.79 3.39
CA GLN A 72 13.03 -9.82 2.38
C GLN A 72 11.76 -10.19 1.61
N VAL A 73 11.87 -10.29 0.28
CA VAL A 73 10.78 -10.78 -0.57
C VAL A 73 10.64 -12.28 -0.37
N ASN A 74 9.52 -12.71 0.20
CA ASN A 74 9.16 -14.11 0.32
C ASN A 74 7.63 -14.27 0.24
N ARG A 75 7.15 -15.52 0.24
CA ARG A 75 5.72 -15.82 0.13
C ARG A 75 4.91 -15.23 1.29
N GLN A 76 5.44 -15.23 2.50
CA GLN A 76 4.76 -14.71 3.69
C GLN A 76 4.62 -13.18 3.62
N THR A 77 5.71 -12.46 3.34
CA THR A 77 5.69 -10.99 3.22
C THR A 77 4.82 -10.53 2.06
N THR A 78 4.76 -11.30 0.97
CA THR A 78 3.81 -11.06 -0.14
C THR A 78 2.36 -11.20 0.31
N GLN A 79 2.03 -12.23 1.10
CA GLN A 79 0.67 -12.39 1.63
C GLN A 79 0.31 -11.26 2.61
N THR A 80 1.21 -10.88 3.50
CA THR A 80 0.98 -9.74 4.39
C THR A 80 0.72 -8.46 3.60
N LEU A 81 1.51 -8.20 2.56
CA LEU A 81 1.30 -7.04 1.69
C LEU A 81 -0.10 -7.06 1.04
N VAL A 82 -0.51 -8.20 0.49
CA VAL A 82 -1.85 -8.37 -0.11
C VAL A 82 -2.94 -8.06 0.90
N LEU A 83 -2.85 -8.62 2.12
CA LEU A 83 -3.82 -8.37 3.18
C LEU A 83 -3.88 -6.88 3.56
N SER A 84 -2.73 -6.20 3.61
CA SER A 84 -2.68 -4.75 3.87
C SER A 84 -3.35 -3.97 2.73
N LEU A 85 -3.01 -4.26 1.46
CA LEU A 85 -3.62 -3.60 0.31
C LEU A 85 -5.15 -3.76 0.28
N GLU A 86 -5.66 -4.94 0.63
CA GLU A 86 -7.09 -5.21 0.74
C GLU A 86 -7.72 -4.48 1.94
N LYS A 87 -7.09 -4.54 3.12
CA LYS A 87 -7.52 -3.86 4.35
C LYS A 87 -7.70 -2.35 4.15
N TYR A 88 -6.82 -1.73 3.38
CA TYR A 88 -6.86 -0.28 3.11
C TYR A 88 -7.63 0.09 1.84
N GLY A 89 -8.24 -0.87 1.16
CA GLY A 89 -9.16 -0.61 0.05
C GLY A 89 -8.47 -0.05 -1.20
N PHE A 90 -7.28 -0.55 -1.52
CA PHE A 90 -6.65 -0.32 -2.82
C PHE A 90 -7.51 -0.94 -3.93
N ARG A 91 -7.68 -0.25 -5.06
CA ARG A 91 -8.46 -0.79 -6.18
C ARG A 91 -7.69 -1.93 -6.82
N THR A 92 -8.42 -2.97 -7.22
CA THR A 92 -7.86 -4.13 -7.89
C THR A 92 -8.41 -4.28 -9.30
N ARG A 93 -7.58 -4.81 -10.21
CA ARG A 93 -8.00 -5.27 -11.53
C ARG A 93 -7.32 -6.59 -11.85
N ARG A 94 -7.91 -7.36 -12.76
CA ARG A 94 -7.22 -8.49 -13.39
C ARG A 94 -6.60 -8.04 -14.70
N ASN A 95 -5.34 -8.37 -14.91
CA ASN A 95 -4.67 -8.15 -16.19
C ASN A 95 -5.00 -9.28 -17.19
N GLU A 96 -4.56 -9.12 -18.43
CA GLU A 96 -4.78 -10.08 -19.52
C GLU A 96 -4.20 -11.47 -19.23
N GLN A 97 -3.19 -11.55 -18.35
CA GLN A 97 -2.54 -12.78 -17.91
C GLN A 97 -3.22 -13.41 -16.67
N GLY A 98 -4.33 -12.83 -16.19
CA GLY A 98 -5.10 -13.33 -15.04
C GLY A 98 -4.53 -12.96 -13.67
N SER A 99 -3.44 -12.20 -13.61
CA SER A 99 -2.84 -11.72 -12.36
C SER A 99 -3.59 -10.51 -11.79
N THR A 100 -3.66 -10.43 -10.46
CA THR A 100 -4.24 -9.28 -9.76
C THR A 100 -3.23 -8.14 -9.66
N GLU A 101 -3.65 -6.96 -10.10
CA GLU A 101 -2.89 -5.71 -9.99
C GLU A 101 -3.64 -4.72 -9.11
N TYR A 102 -2.87 -3.87 -8.43
CA TYR A 102 -3.34 -2.85 -7.51
C TYR A 102 -3.05 -1.47 -8.09
N GLU A 103 -4.03 -0.57 -7.98
CA GLU A 103 -3.91 0.83 -8.35
C GLU A 103 -3.14 1.58 -7.26
N VAL A 104 -1.94 2.07 -7.58
CA VAL A 104 -1.02 2.69 -6.61
C VAL A 104 -0.36 3.93 -7.22
N VAL A 105 -0.02 4.89 -6.36
CA VAL A 105 0.90 5.99 -6.68
C VAL A 105 2.22 5.73 -5.98
N ASP A 106 3.29 5.84 -6.75
CA ASP A 106 4.66 5.66 -6.29
C ASP A 106 5.22 7.00 -5.81
N LEU A 107 5.34 7.17 -4.50
CA LEU A 107 5.67 8.46 -3.90
C LEU A 107 7.05 8.96 -4.32
N MET A 108 8.03 8.06 -4.41
CA MET A 108 9.39 8.41 -4.80
C MET A 108 9.48 8.91 -6.24
N GLU A 109 8.79 8.23 -7.17
CA GLU A 109 8.77 8.70 -8.57
C GLU A 109 7.91 9.96 -8.75
N ASP A 110 6.84 10.11 -7.98
CA ASP A 110 5.98 11.29 -8.06
C ASP A 110 6.72 12.55 -7.58
N GLU A 111 7.43 12.49 -6.45
CA GLU A 111 8.28 13.57 -5.95
C GLU A 111 9.36 13.98 -6.96
N ILE A 112 10.03 13.00 -7.56
CA ILE A 112 11.06 13.25 -8.59
C ILE A 112 10.44 13.94 -9.82
N ASN A 113 9.30 13.45 -10.31
CA ASN A 113 8.65 13.99 -11.49
C ASN A 113 8.12 15.41 -11.27
N ASN A 114 7.56 15.69 -10.09
CA ASN A 114 7.08 17.03 -9.74
C ASN A 114 8.25 18.02 -9.65
N GLY A 115 9.36 17.64 -9.03
CA GLY A 115 10.57 18.48 -9.01
C GLY A 115 11.18 18.72 -10.40
N PHE A 116 11.07 17.77 -11.34
CA PHE A 116 11.47 18.00 -12.74
C PHE A 116 10.53 18.95 -13.48
N LYS A 117 9.22 18.94 -13.19
CA LYS A 117 8.25 19.87 -13.78
C LYS A 117 8.52 21.30 -13.30
N GLU A 118 8.71 21.52 -12.00
CA GLU A 118 9.03 22.84 -11.43
C GLU A 118 10.29 23.44 -12.08
N LYS A 119 11.36 22.65 -12.21
CA LYS A 119 12.61 23.09 -12.87
C LYS A 119 12.43 23.44 -14.35
N LYS A 120 11.50 22.80 -15.06
CA LYS A 120 11.20 23.13 -16.47
C LYS A 120 10.39 24.42 -16.56
N GLU A 121 9.45 24.64 -15.65
CA GLU A 121 8.65 25.87 -15.60
C GLU A 121 9.48 27.10 -15.21
N GLU A 122 10.41 26.96 -14.28
CA GLU A 122 11.38 28.01 -13.93
C GLU A 122 12.26 28.37 -15.14
N LYS A 123 12.84 27.37 -15.81
CA LYS A 123 13.64 27.60 -17.04
C LYS A 123 12.83 28.20 -18.19
N GLY A 124 11.55 27.88 -18.31
CA GLY A 124 10.66 28.48 -19.30
C GLY A 124 10.37 29.95 -19.01
N LYS A 125 10.15 30.31 -17.74
CA LYS A 125 9.96 31.70 -17.30
C LYS A 125 11.23 32.54 -17.43
N GLU A 126 12.41 31.98 -17.19
CA GLU A 126 13.69 32.69 -17.39
C GLU A 126 13.93 33.00 -18.86
N ARG A 127 13.72 32.04 -19.77
CA ARG A 127 13.87 32.26 -21.22
C ARG A 127 12.85 33.26 -21.79
N GLY A 128 11.61 33.24 -21.30
CA GLY A 128 10.60 34.23 -21.69
C GLY A 128 10.99 35.66 -21.31
N LYS A 129 11.69 35.84 -20.19
CA LYS A 129 12.23 37.15 -19.78
C LYS A 129 13.45 37.59 -20.60
N GLU A 130 14.28 36.65 -21.06
CA GLU A 130 15.40 36.94 -21.96
C GLU A 130 14.93 37.37 -23.35
N GLU A 131 13.84 36.77 -23.87
CA GLU A 131 13.27 37.13 -25.18
C GLU A 131 12.46 38.44 -25.15
N GLU A 132 11.78 38.77 -24.05
CA GLU A 132 11.09 40.06 -23.89
C GLU A 132 12.05 41.25 -23.65
N GLY A 133 13.32 40.99 -23.34
CA GLY A 133 14.36 42.01 -23.12
C GLY A 133 15.01 42.57 -24.39
N GLN A 134 14.74 41.99 -25.57
CA GLN A 134 15.31 42.45 -26.83
C GLN A 134 14.40 43.53 -27.45
N LEU A 135 14.56 44.78 -26.99
CA LEU A 135 13.90 45.94 -27.60
C LEU A 135 14.32 46.09 -29.09
N PRO A 136 13.38 46.35 -30.01
CA PRO A 136 13.72 46.63 -31.39
C PRO A 136 14.37 48.02 -31.48
N PHE A 137 15.54 48.08 -32.10
CA PHE A 137 16.20 49.31 -32.54
C PHE A 137 15.66 49.77 -33.89
#